data_AF-A0A6L7H0Y9-F1
#
_entry.id   AF-A0A6L7H0Y9-F1
#
_cell.length_a   1.000
_cell.length_b   1.000
_cell.length_c   1.000
_cell.angle_alpha   90.00
_cell.angle_beta   90.00
_cell.angle_gamma   90.00
#
_symmetry.space_group_name_H-M   'P 1'
#
loop_
_entity.id
_entity.type
_entity.pdbx_description
1 polymer ?
#
loop_
_entity_poly.entity_id
_entity_poly.type
_entity_poly.pdbx_seq_one_letter_code
_entity_poly.pdbx_strand_id
1 'polypeptide(L)'
;MDKQKAIDLLNSLEIYDYDADGEILYYALVKLNEDSKKVIESLLPEGVNFNEGLDDKGELFDITLFCWEYAEWFNGDQFMAEEPKEVYCESN
;
A
#
# COMPACT_ATOMS: atom_id res chain seq x y z
N MET A 1 -7.21 -11.04 9.68
CA MET A 1 -8.00 -10.49 8.55
C MET A 1 -7.74 -11.35 7.33
N ASP A 2 -8.68 -11.45 6.39
CA ASP A 2 -8.44 -12.13 5.11
C ASP A 2 -7.47 -11.30 4.24
N LYS A 3 -6.53 -11.95 3.52
CA LYS A 3 -5.48 -11.26 2.73
C LYS A 3 -6.11 -10.38 1.64
N GLN A 4 -7.12 -10.88 0.93
CA GLN A 4 -7.79 -10.09 -0.11
C GLN A 4 -8.54 -8.91 0.50
N LYS A 5 -9.22 -9.11 1.63
CA LYS A 5 -9.88 -8.01 2.35
C LYS A 5 -8.89 -6.92 2.79
N ALA A 6 -7.68 -7.29 3.19
CA ALA A 6 -6.65 -6.34 3.56
C ALA A 6 -6.15 -5.54 2.35
N ILE A 7 -5.94 -6.21 1.21
CA ILE A 7 -5.60 -5.56 -0.06
C ILE A 7 -6.71 -4.61 -0.51
N ASP A 8 -7.98 -5.00 -0.40
CA ASP A 8 -9.12 -4.15 -0.78
C ASP A 8 -9.18 -2.88 0.09
N LEU A 9 -8.87 -3.00 1.39
CA LEU A 9 -8.75 -1.86 2.30
C LEU A 9 -7.54 -0.99 1.96
N LEU A 10 -6.39 -1.59 1.66
CA LEU A 10 -5.20 -0.88 1.25
C LEU A 10 -5.44 -0.06 -0.03
N ASN A 11 -6.09 -0.67 -1.03
CA ASN A 11 -6.48 -0.02 -2.28
C ASN A 11 -7.63 0.98 -2.14
N SER A 12 -8.30 1.05 -0.98
CA SER A 12 -9.28 2.09 -0.69
C SER A 12 -8.63 3.42 -0.25
N LEU A 13 -7.34 3.38 0.08
CA LEU A 13 -6.55 4.56 0.40
C LEU A 13 -6.13 5.29 -0.88
N GLU A 14 -6.36 6.60 -0.93
CA GLU A 14 -5.87 7.43 -2.03
C GLU A 14 -4.37 7.71 -1.83
N ILE A 15 -3.55 7.12 -2.69
CA ILE A 15 -2.11 7.40 -2.74
C ILE A 15 -1.91 8.83 -3.24
N TYR A 16 -1.35 9.67 -2.38
CA TYR A 16 -1.05 11.06 -2.68
C TYR A 16 0.24 11.22 -3.47
N ASP A 17 1.26 10.45 -3.11
CA ASP A 17 2.57 10.46 -3.75
C ASP A 17 3.24 9.10 -3.57
N TYR A 18 4.05 8.68 -4.54
CA TYR A 18 4.82 7.45 -4.46
C TYR A 18 6.06 7.54 -5.36
N ASP A 19 7.09 6.78 -5.01
CA ASP A 19 8.27 6.59 -5.86
C ASP A 19 8.56 5.11 -6.03
N ALA A 20 8.71 4.69 -7.29
CA ALA A 20 9.00 3.32 -7.66
C ALA A 20 9.80 3.26 -8.96
N ASP A 21 10.70 2.29 -9.08
CA ASP A 21 11.51 2.07 -10.29
C ASP A 21 11.02 0.90 -11.17
N GLY A 22 9.85 0.35 -10.85
CA GLY A 22 9.25 -0.80 -11.53
C GLY A 22 9.59 -2.15 -10.89
N GLU A 23 10.58 -2.19 -10.00
CA GLU A 23 10.92 -3.37 -9.19
C GLU A 23 10.72 -3.10 -7.70
N ILE A 24 11.08 -1.90 -7.25
CA ILE A 24 11.04 -1.48 -5.85
C ILE A 24 10.10 -0.27 -5.71
N LEU A 25 9.17 -0.36 -4.75
CA LEU A 25 8.42 0.79 -4.24
C LEU A 25 9.20 1.38 -3.05
N TYR A 26 9.76 2.57 -3.22
CA TYR A 26 10.56 3.24 -2.20
C TYR A 26 9.68 3.85 -1.10
N TYR A 27 8.56 4.45 -1.48
CA TYR A 27 7.54 4.96 -0.56
C TYR A 27 6.19 5.07 -1.27
N ALA A 28 5.12 5.10 -0.48
CA ALA A 28 3.77 5.38 -0.93
C ALA A 28 3.06 6.13 0.20
N LEU A 29 2.80 7.42 -0.03
CA LEU A 29 2.25 8.33 0.97
C LEU A 29 0.76 8.48 0.77
N VAL A 30 0.02 8.36 1.87
CA VAL A 30 -1.42 8.59 1.94
C VAL A 30 -1.69 9.82 2.79
N LYS A 31 -2.59 10.70 2.32
CA LYS A 31 -3.06 11.83 3.13
C LYS A 31 -3.87 11.34 4.32
N LEU A 32 -3.52 11.83 5.50
CA LEU A 32 -4.27 11.50 6.72
C LEU A 32 -5.53 12.35 6.86
N ASN A 33 -6.63 11.64 7.02
CA ASN A 33 -7.91 12.15 7.48
C ASN A 33 -8.54 11.09 8.41
N GLU A 34 -9.74 11.35 8.92
CA GLU A 34 -10.39 10.41 9.86
C GLU A 34 -10.64 9.02 9.26
N ASP A 35 -10.88 8.91 7.96
CA ASP A 35 -11.21 7.65 7.30
C ASP A 35 -9.95 6.88 6.92
N SER A 36 -8.96 7.53 6.31
CA SER A 36 -7.67 6.89 5.99
C SER A 36 -6.96 6.43 7.26
N LYS A 37 -7.02 7.22 8.34
CA LYS A 37 -6.48 6.83 9.64
C LYS A 37 -7.11 5.54 10.17
N LYS A 38 -8.44 5.41 10.14
CA LYS A 38 -9.14 4.19 10.61
C LYS A 38 -8.73 2.97 9.79
N VAL A 39 -8.62 3.13 8.48
CA VAL A 39 -8.17 2.06 7.58
C VAL A 39 -6.74 1.65 7.94
N ILE A 40 -5.82 2.60 8.04
CA ILE A 40 -4.41 2.36 8.39
C ILE A 40 -4.30 1.67 9.76
N GLU A 41 -4.98 2.16 10.80
CA GLU A 41 -5.00 1.55 12.13
C GLU A 41 -5.56 0.11 12.12
N SER A 42 -6.48 -0.20 11.20
CA SER A 42 -7.02 -1.57 11.06
C SER A 42 -6.08 -2.53 10.32
N LEU A 43 -5.16 -2.00 9.52
CA LEU A 43 -4.19 -2.75 8.72
C LEU A 43 -2.81 -2.85 9.40
N LEU A 44 -2.50 -1.95 10.33
CA LEU A 44 -1.22 -1.91 11.02
C LEU A 44 -0.93 -3.23 11.76
N PRO A 45 0.23 -3.87 11.50
CA PRO A 45 0.62 -5.08 12.20
C PRO A 45 0.81 -4.85 13.70
N GLU A 46 0.61 -5.91 14.49
CA GLU A 46 0.80 -5.84 15.93
C GLU A 46 2.24 -5.45 16.28
N GLY A 47 2.39 -4.44 17.13
CA GLY A 47 3.70 -3.94 17.57
C GLY A 47 4.31 -2.85 16.67
N VAL A 48 3.73 -2.55 15.51
CA VAL A 48 4.16 -1.41 14.68
C VAL A 48 3.54 -0.13 15.22
N ASN A 49 4.37 0.90 15.43
CA ASN A 49 3.92 2.18 15.95
C ASN A 49 3.42 3.05 14.81
N PHE A 50 2.16 3.48 14.86
CA PHE A 50 1.55 4.39 13.88
C PHE A 50 2.43 5.64 13.63
N ASN A 51 3.06 6.19 14.67
CA ASN A 51 3.87 7.40 14.51
C ASN A 51 5.15 7.20 13.70
N GLU A 52 5.61 5.97 13.48
CA GLU A 52 6.79 5.67 12.65
C GLU A 52 6.52 5.86 11.15
N GLY A 53 5.25 5.78 10.74
CA GLY A 53 4.85 6.03 9.35
C GLY A 53 4.51 7.50 9.05
N LEU A 54 4.50 8.37 10.06
CA LEU A 54 4.13 9.78 9.88
C LEU A 54 5.28 10.61 9.29
N ASP A 55 4.93 11.54 8.42
CA ASP A 55 5.84 12.63 8.06
C ASP A 55 6.03 13.62 9.24
N ASP A 56 7.00 14.54 9.09
CA ASP A 56 7.34 15.52 10.12
C ASP A 56 6.15 16.41 10.56
N LYS A 57 5.11 16.51 9.73
CA LYS A 57 3.91 17.31 9.98
C LYS A 57 2.73 16.49 10.50
N GLY A 58 2.79 15.16 10.41
CA GLY A 58 1.67 14.27 10.70
C GLY A 58 0.51 14.38 9.70
N GLU A 59 0.77 14.86 8.49
CA GLU A 59 -0.21 15.05 7.41
C GLU A 59 -0.22 13.86 6.44
N LEU A 60 0.91 13.15 6.31
CA LEU A 60 1.08 12.02 5.42
C LEU A 60 1.48 10.78 6.22
N PHE A 61 1.05 9.62 5.73
CA PHE A 61 1.43 8.32 6.26
C PHE A 61 2.06 7.46 5.16
N ASP A 62 3.26 6.94 5.40
CA ASP A 62 3.92 6.00 4.50
C ASP A 62 3.41 4.58 4.72
N ILE A 63 2.57 4.11 3.78
CA ILE A 63 1.99 2.77 3.85
C ILE A 63 2.96 1.67 3.42
N THR A 64 4.15 2.00 2.88
CA THR A 64 5.18 0.99 2.61
C THR A 64 5.70 0.31 3.87
N LEU A 65 5.49 0.93 5.03
CA LEU A 65 5.77 0.37 6.34
C LEU A 65 5.12 -1.00 6.56
N PHE A 66 3.95 -1.26 5.95
CA PHE A 66 3.21 -2.50 6.17
C PHE A 66 2.50 -3.08 4.93
N CYS A 67 2.45 -2.38 3.79
CA CYS A 67 1.67 -2.84 2.63
C CYS A 67 2.05 -4.26 2.17
N TRP A 68 3.33 -4.61 2.30
CA TRP A 68 3.90 -5.90 1.89
C TRP A 68 3.56 -7.08 2.81
N GLU A 69 2.94 -6.82 3.97
CA GLU A 69 2.32 -7.88 4.79
C GLU A 69 1.10 -8.49 4.06
N TYR A 70 0.52 -7.75 3.12
CA TYR A 70 -0.70 -8.12 2.42
C TYR A 70 -0.53 -8.24 0.91
N ALA A 71 0.32 -7.40 0.30
CA ALA A 71 0.56 -7.37 -1.13
C ALA A 71 1.92 -7.99 -1.49
N GLU A 72 2.08 -8.38 -2.75
CA GLU A 72 3.37 -8.82 -3.31
C GLU A 72 3.75 -8.00 -4.55
N TRP A 73 2.82 -7.19 -5.06
CA TRP A 73 3.06 -6.33 -6.21
C TRP A 73 2.32 -5.00 -6.10
N PHE A 74 2.88 -3.96 -6.72
CA PHE A 74 2.24 -2.65 -6.90
C PHE A 74 2.42 -2.22 -8.36
N ASN A 75 1.32 -1.95 -9.05
CA ASN A 75 1.34 -1.64 -10.49
C ASN A 75 1.41 -0.14 -10.81
N GLY A 76 1.63 0.71 -9.81
CA GLY A 76 1.57 2.18 -9.92
C GLY A 76 0.22 2.78 -9.54
N ASP A 77 -0.83 1.97 -9.45
CA ASP A 77 -2.19 2.41 -9.08
C ASP A 77 -2.76 1.58 -7.92
N GLN A 78 -2.52 0.27 -7.93
CA GLN A 78 -3.10 -0.69 -6.99
C GLN A 78 -2.08 -1.72 -6.51
N PHE A 79 -2.24 -2.12 -5.25
CA PHE A 79 -1.58 -3.25 -4.65
C PHE A 79 -2.28 -4.56 -5.05
N MET A 80 -1.48 -5.59 -5.31
CA MET A 80 -1.92 -6.89 -5.80
C MET A 80 -1.32 -8.02 -4.97
N ALA A 81 -2.05 -9.13 -4.88
CA ALA A 81 -1.63 -10.29 -4.10
C ALA A 81 -0.44 -11.04 -4.70
N GLU A 82 -0.22 -10.92 -6.01
CA GLU A 82 0.87 -11.52 -6.78
C GLU A 82 1.17 -10.65 -8.02
N GLU A 83 2.38 -10.78 -8.56
CA GLU A 83 2.77 -10.16 -9.83
C GLU A 83 1.88 -10.67 -10.98
N PRO A 84 1.39 -9.80 -11.89
CA PRO A 84 0.64 -10.23 -13.06
C PRO A 84 1.50 -11.15 -13.93
N LYS A 85 1.01 -12.36 -14.20
CA LYS A 85 1.68 -13.25 -15.16
C LYS A 85 1.58 -12.62 -16.55
N GLU A 86 2.72 -12.33 -17.18
CA GLU A 86 2.77 -11.90 -18.57
C GLU A 86 2.03 -12.91 -19.44
N VAL A 87 0.88 -12.50 -20.00
CA VAL A 87 0.20 -13.29 -21.02
C VAL A 87 0.90 -12.98 -22.33
N TYR A 88 1.91 -13.77 -22.67
CA TYR A 88 2.47 -13.76 -24.02
C TYR A 88 1.36 -14.15 -25.00
N CYS A 89 0.76 -13.15 -25.65
CA CYS A 89 -0.05 -13.38 -26.81
C CYS A 89 0.90 -13.78 -27.94
N GLU A 90 1.02 -15.08 -28.20
CA GLU A 90 1.62 -15.55 -29.44
C GLU A 90 0.85 -14.89 -30.59
N SER A 91 1.52 -13.96 -31.29
CA SER A 91 0.98 -13.36 -32.49
C SER A 91 0.94 -14.46 -33.55
N ASN A 92 -0.25 -15.00 -33.82
CA ASN A 92 -0.50 -15.92 -34.94
C ASN A 92 -0.22 -15.25 -36.29
#